data_AF-A0A7I4F7U8-F1
#
_entry.id   AF-A0A7I4F7U8-F1
#
_cell.length_a   1.000
_cell.length_b   1.000
_cell.length_c   1.000
_cell.angle_alpha   90.00
_cell.angle_beta   90.00
_cell.angle_gamma   90.00
#
_symmetry.space_group_name_H-M   'P 1'
#
loop_
_entity.id
_entity.type
_entity.pdbx_description
1 polymer ?
#
loop_
_entity_poly.entity_id
_entity_poly.type
_entity_poly.pdbx_seq_one_letter_code
_entity_poly.pdbx_strand_id
1 'polypeptide(L)'
;MERYDEALATYREALAQNPSSSEVATKVKRLTQIVRDKKRSQQDKKGVESNGSSDVSQPDAQRLDGVVDGALPPSTSDEIRKFAKETVALALKEWNDKNGTVDANVRLCLGKDATKETVPNVAVEKAFESPDTLNSCAGFLRQYVVESSATAACLIVAKKSIAFPQVI
;
A
#
# COMPACT_ATOMS: atom_id res chain seq x y z
N MET A 1 -15.20 -16.92 -3.88
CA MET A 1 -14.29 -17.69 -3.01
C MET A 1 -13.54 -18.72 -3.85
N GLU A 2 -12.21 -18.73 -3.79
CA GLU A 2 -11.38 -19.72 -4.49
C GLU A 2 -11.39 -21.06 -3.72
N ARG A 3 -12.06 -22.08 -4.29
CA ARG A 3 -12.28 -23.41 -3.69
C ARG A 3 -11.20 -24.42 -4.11
N TYR A 4 -9.95 -24.13 -3.74
CA TYR A 4 -8.81 -24.97 -4.13
C TYR A 4 -8.87 -26.39 -3.56
N ASP A 5 -9.51 -26.59 -2.41
CA ASP A 5 -9.69 -27.91 -1.79
C ASP A 5 -10.66 -28.79 -2.60
N GLU A 6 -11.76 -28.21 -3.08
CA GLU A 6 -12.71 -28.90 -3.97
C GLU A 6 -12.06 -29.23 -5.32
N ALA A 7 -11.32 -28.28 -5.89
CA ALA A 7 -10.57 -28.51 -7.14
C ALA A 7 -9.53 -29.64 -6.99
N LEU A 8 -8.81 -29.69 -5.86
CA LEU A 8 -7.86 -30.75 -5.56
C LEU A 8 -8.53 -32.13 -5.50
N ALA A 9 -9.71 -32.23 -4.89
CA ALA A 9 -10.47 -33.47 -4.81
C ALA A 9 -10.84 -33.98 -6.21
N THR A 10 -11.40 -33.11 -7.06
CA THR A 10 -11.77 -33.46 -8.43
C THR A 10 -10.56 -33.91 -9.27
N TYR A 11 -9.41 -33.22 -9.15
CA TYR A 11 -8.20 -33.64 -9.89
C TYR A 11 -7.59 -34.95 -9.37
N ARG A 12 -7.79 -35.30 -8.09
CA ARG A 12 -7.37 -36.61 -7.56
C ARG A 12 -8.26 -37.74 -8.05
N GLU A 13 -9.56 -37.51 -8.14
CA GLU A 13 -10.50 -38.47 -8.75
C GLU A 13 -10.18 -38.67 -10.23
N ALA A 14 -9.91 -37.60 -10.97
CA ALA A 14 -9.48 -37.66 -12.36
C ALA A 14 -8.14 -38.41 -12.54
N LEU A 15 -7.19 -38.26 -11.61
CA LEU A 15 -5.92 -39.00 -11.63
C LEU A 15 -6.12 -40.50 -11.34
N ALA A 16 -7.06 -40.85 -10.47
CA ALA A 16 -7.40 -42.24 -10.16
C ALA A 16 -8.03 -42.96 -11.37
N GLN A 17 -8.81 -42.24 -12.17
CA GLN A 17 -9.39 -42.75 -13.42
C GLN A 17 -8.39 -42.74 -14.59
N ASN A 18 -7.38 -41.87 -14.56
CA ASN A 18 -6.35 -41.78 -15.60
C ASN A 18 -4.93 -41.61 -15.02
N PRO A 19 -4.32 -42.71 -14.52
CA PRO A 19 -3.05 -42.65 -13.80
C PRO A 19 -1.83 -42.25 -14.64
N SER A 20 -1.90 -42.37 -15.97
CA SER A 20 -0.82 -42.02 -16.90
C SER A 20 -0.83 -40.56 -17.34
N SER A 21 -1.82 -39.77 -16.92
CA SER A 21 -1.92 -38.35 -17.30
C SER A 21 -0.92 -37.47 -16.54
N SER A 22 0.15 -37.07 -17.25
CA SER A 22 1.17 -36.15 -16.73
C SER A 22 0.61 -34.75 -16.43
N GLU A 23 -0.41 -34.31 -17.17
CA GLU A 23 -1.06 -33.02 -16.97
C GLU A 23 -1.85 -32.99 -15.65
N VAL A 24 -2.64 -34.03 -15.39
CA VAL A 24 -3.43 -34.15 -14.15
C VAL A 24 -2.49 -34.30 -12.96
N ALA A 25 -1.42 -35.10 -13.06
CA ALA A 25 -0.42 -35.22 -12.01
C ALA A 25 0.26 -33.87 -11.69
N THR A 26 0.55 -33.07 -12.70
CA THR A 26 1.15 -31.73 -12.54
C THR A 26 0.18 -30.76 -11.86
N LYS A 27 -1.10 -30.77 -12.25
CA LYS A 27 -2.15 -29.97 -11.62
C LYS A 27 -2.38 -30.35 -10.15
N VAL A 28 -2.37 -31.65 -9.83
CA VAL A 28 -2.46 -32.15 -8.44
C VAL A 28 -1.28 -31.66 -7.61
N LYS A 29 -0.04 -31.74 -8.14
CA LYS A 29 1.16 -31.23 -7.43
C LYS A 29 1.06 -29.73 -7.15
N ARG A 30 0.70 -28.93 -8.15
CA ARG A 30 0.58 -27.47 -8.03
C ARG A 30 -0.51 -27.06 -7.04
N LEU A 31 -1.70 -27.67 -7.13
CA LEU A 31 -2.81 -27.38 -6.21
C LEU A 31 -2.49 -27.84 -4.79
N THR A 32 -1.81 -28.97 -4.61
CA THR A 32 -1.38 -29.44 -3.29
C THR A 32 -0.42 -28.43 -2.64
N GLN A 33 0.50 -27.86 -3.43
CA GLN A 33 1.41 -26.82 -2.95
C GLN A 33 0.64 -25.56 -2.53
N ILE A 34 -0.30 -25.08 -3.36
CA ILE A 34 -1.14 -23.90 -3.06
C ILE A 34 -1.96 -24.11 -1.79
N VAL A 35 -2.60 -25.28 -1.62
CA VAL A 35 -3.38 -25.61 -0.41
C VAL A 35 -2.48 -25.66 0.83
N ARG A 36 -1.29 -26.25 0.71
CA ARG A 36 -0.32 -26.32 1.81
C ARG A 36 0.19 -24.93 2.20
N ASP A 37 0.55 -24.10 1.23
CA ASP A 37 1.02 -22.74 1.45
C ASP A 37 -0.11 -21.87 2.02
N LYS A 38 -1.36 -22.03 1.55
CA LYS A 38 -2.54 -21.38 2.14
C LYS A 38 -2.79 -21.82 3.58
N LYS A 39 -2.57 -23.10 3.91
CA LYS A 39 -2.69 -23.62 5.29
C LYS A 39 -1.58 -23.11 6.19
N ARG A 40 -0.34 -23.01 5.71
CA ARG A 40 0.79 -22.39 6.44
C ARG A 40 0.54 -20.91 6.67
N SER A 41 0.15 -20.15 5.64
CA SER A 41 -0.26 -18.75 5.76
C SER A 41 -1.48 -18.54 6.67
N GLN A 42 -2.32 -19.56 6.92
CA GLN A 42 -3.39 -19.51 7.91
C GLN A 42 -2.95 -19.95 9.31
N GLN A 43 -1.94 -20.80 9.43
CA GLN A 43 -1.38 -21.25 10.71
C GLN A 43 -0.39 -20.21 11.27
N ASP A 44 0.38 -19.54 10.41
CA ASP A 44 1.26 -18.42 10.76
C ASP A 44 0.46 -17.20 11.26
N LYS A 45 -0.82 -17.07 10.85
CA LYS A 45 -1.79 -16.11 11.41
C LYS A 45 -2.21 -16.41 12.85
N LYS A 46 -1.96 -17.61 13.38
CA LYS A 46 -2.24 -17.98 14.78
C LYS A 46 -1.01 -17.90 15.70
N GLY A 47 0.20 -17.76 15.15
CA GLY A 47 1.46 -17.82 15.91
C GLY A 47 2.26 -16.53 15.97
N VAL A 48 1.83 -15.47 15.28
CA VAL A 48 2.48 -14.15 15.31
C VAL A 48 1.41 -13.10 15.60
N GLU A 49 1.32 -12.69 16.86
CA GLU A 49 0.73 -11.41 17.24
C GLU A 49 1.60 -10.30 16.63
N SER A 50 1.26 -9.85 15.43
CA SER A 50 1.64 -8.54 14.91
C SER A 50 0.56 -8.09 13.93
N ASN A 51 -0.17 -7.06 14.36
CA ASN A 51 -1.44 -6.61 13.84
C ASN A 51 -1.41 -6.26 12.35
N GLY A 52 -2.24 -6.95 11.57
CA GLY A 52 -2.47 -6.67 10.16
C GLY A 52 -3.66 -7.44 9.59
N SER A 53 -4.77 -7.51 10.34
CA SER A 53 -5.99 -8.19 9.89
C SER A 53 -6.88 -7.23 9.10
N SER A 54 -7.00 -7.54 7.81
CA SER A 54 -8.06 -7.08 6.91
C SER A 54 -9.40 -7.69 7.36
N ASP A 55 -10.01 -7.07 8.36
CA ASP A 55 -11.39 -7.30 8.78
C ASP A 55 -12.26 -6.12 8.33
N VAL A 56 -12.93 -6.27 7.19
CA VAL A 56 -13.84 -5.26 6.62
C VAL A 56 -15.06 -5.13 7.53
N SER A 57 -14.94 -4.36 8.62
CA SER A 57 -16.06 -3.94 9.51
C SER A 57 -15.73 -2.76 10.44
N GLN A 58 -14.52 -2.19 10.41
CA GLN A 58 -14.27 -0.88 11.06
C GLN A 58 -14.34 0.22 9.99
N PRO A 59 -14.98 1.38 10.28
CA PRO A 59 -15.02 2.49 9.33
C PRO A 59 -13.58 2.87 8.99
N ASP A 60 -13.28 3.06 7.71
CA ASP A 60 -11.91 3.30 7.21
C ASP A 60 -11.16 4.39 8.00
N ALA A 61 -11.90 5.34 8.57
CA ALA A 61 -11.41 6.37 9.49
C ALA A 61 -10.69 5.83 10.74
N GLN A 62 -11.19 4.75 11.36
CA GLN A 62 -10.65 4.19 12.60
C GLN A 62 -9.38 3.36 12.37
N ARG A 63 -9.23 2.81 11.15
CA ARG A 63 -7.96 2.23 10.70
C ARG A 63 -6.91 3.28 10.40
N LEU A 64 -7.32 4.39 9.78
CA LEU A 64 -6.44 5.54 9.55
C LEU A 64 -5.92 6.12 10.85
N ASP A 65 -6.74 6.19 11.90
CA ASP A 65 -6.30 6.62 13.24
C ASP A 65 -5.15 5.75 13.74
N GLY A 66 -5.30 4.42 13.76
CA GLY A 66 -4.23 3.53 14.23
C GLY A 66 -2.96 3.57 13.37
N VAL A 67 -3.09 3.74 12.05
CA VAL A 67 -1.95 3.78 11.11
C VAL A 67 -1.20 5.11 11.20
N VAL A 68 -1.91 6.24 11.21
CA VAL A 68 -1.31 7.57 11.28
C VAL A 68 -0.79 7.86 12.70
N ASP A 69 -1.54 7.46 13.73
CA ASP A 69 -1.14 7.71 15.11
C ASP A 69 0.00 6.81 15.58
N GLY A 70 0.15 5.62 14.98
CA GLY A 70 1.30 4.75 15.19
C GLY A 70 2.55 5.14 14.38
N ALA A 71 2.39 5.85 13.25
CA ALA A 71 3.50 6.26 12.38
C ALA A 71 4.10 7.62 12.74
N LEU A 72 3.30 8.52 13.34
CA LEU A 72 3.75 9.85 13.75
C LEU A 72 4.20 9.87 15.21
N PRO A 73 5.31 10.55 15.55
CA PRO A 73 5.73 10.68 16.94
C PRO A 73 4.65 11.41 17.76
N PRO A 74 4.52 11.09 19.06
CA PRO A 74 3.48 11.67 19.92
C PRO A 74 3.62 13.19 20.09
N SER A 75 4.80 13.76 19.82
CA SER A 75 5.07 15.20 19.82
C SER A 75 4.60 15.94 18.56
N THR A 76 3.98 15.25 17.60
CA THR A 76 3.47 15.86 16.37
C THR A 76 2.21 16.67 16.68
N SER A 77 2.11 17.89 16.12
CA SER A 77 0.95 18.75 16.34
C SER A 77 -0.34 18.14 15.78
N ASP A 78 -1.47 18.44 16.42
CA ASP A 78 -2.79 17.97 15.98
C ASP A 78 -3.13 18.43 14.55
N GLU A 79 -2.63 19.60 14.15
CA GLU A 79 -2.76 20.14 12.79
C GLU A 79 -2.11 19.21 11.75
N ILE A 80 -0.89 18.73 12.01
CA ILE A 80 -0.17 17.80 11.13
C ILE A 80 -0.83 16.42 11.14
N ARG A 81 -1.30 15.96 12.32
CA ARG A 81 -2.01 14.69 12.45
C ARG A 81 -3.31 14.68 11.66
N LYS A 82 -4.10 15.75 11.75
CA LYS A 82 -5.32 15.95 10.97
C LYS A 82 -5.01 15.98 9.47
N PHE A 83 -4.00 16.74 9.06
CA PHE A 83 -3.55 16.81 7.67
C PHE A 83 -3.15 15.43 7.10
N ALA A 84 -2.41 14.63 7.88
CA ALA A 84 -2.02 13.29 7.47
C ALA A 84 -3.24 12.38 7.29
N LYS A 85 -4.20 12.40 8.23
CA LYS A 85 -5.46 11.63 8.14
C LYS A 85 -6.27 12.03 6.90
N GLU A 86 -6.44 13.33 6.65
CA GLU A 86 -7.16 13.83 5.47
C GLU A 86 -6.45 13.43 4.17
N THR A 87 -5.12 13.52 4.13
CA THR A 87 -4.33 13.17 2.94
C THR A 87 -4.44 11.68 2.61
N VAL A 88 -4.34 10.80 3.62
CA VAL A 88 -4.53 9.36 3.43
C VAL A 88 -5.96 9.02 3.02
N ALA A 89 -6.96 9.68 3.60
CA ALA A 89 -8.37 9.45 3.26
C ALA A 89 -8.67 9.83 1.80
N LEU A 90 -8.12 10.96 1.33
CA LEU A 90 -8.24 11.39 -0.06
C LEU A 90 -7.55 10.43 -1.02
N ALA A 91 -6.34 9.96 -0.69
CA ALA A 91 -5.64 8.97 -1.51
C ALA A 91 -6.39 7.62 -1.54
N LEU A 92 -7.02 7.20 -0.45
CA LEU A 92 -7.82 5.98 -0.41
C LEU A 92 -9.07 6.11 -1.29
N LYS A 93 -9.71 7.29 -1.28
CA LYS A 93 -10.83 7.59 -2.17
C LYS A 93 -10.39 7.53 -3.63
N GLU A 94 -9.28 8.19 -3.98
CA GLU A 94 -8.72 8.15 -5.34
C GLU A 94 -8.35 6.73 -5.76
N TRP A 95 -7.79 5.93 -4.85
CA TRP A 95 -7.47 4.51 -5.09
C TRP A 95 -8.70 3.69 -5.44
N ASN A 96 -9.79 3.87 -4.68
CA ASN A 96 -11.05 3.18 -4.90
C ASN A 96 -11.71 3.63 -6.22
N ASP A 97 -11.69 4.93 -6.50
CA ASP A 97 -12.28 5.51 -7.72
C ASP A 97 -11.50 5.11 -8.98
N LYS A 98 -10.16 5.02 -8.90
CA LYS A 98 -9.25 4.68 -10.02
C LYS A 98 -8.85 3.20 -10.06
N ASN A 99 -9.64 2.32 -9.44
CA ASN A 99 -9.47 0.86 -9.50
C ASN A 99 -8.04 0.38 -9.17
N GLY A 100 -7.45 0.91 -8.10
CA GLY A 100 -6.13 0.48 -7.62
C GLY A 100 -4.94 1.29 -8.15
N THR A 101 -5.17 2.56 -8.46
CA THR A 101 -4.13 3.49 -8.94
C THR A 101 -4.17 4.78 -8.14
N VAL A 102 -3.02 5.23 -7.65
CA VAL A 102 -2.85 6.51 -6.94
C VAL A 102 -1.73 7.27 -7.65
N ASP A 103 -2.01 8.53 -7.97
CA ASP A 103 -1.05 9.42 -8.61
C ASP A 103 0.01 9.83 -7.57
N ALA A 104 1.28 9.86 -7.99
CA ALA A 104 2.36 10.20 -7.08
C ALA A 104 2.40 11.72 -6.87
N ASN A 105 1.86 12.17 -5.74
CA ASN A 105 1.58 13.57 -5.46
C ASN A 105 2.08 13.94 -4.05
N VAL A 106 2.90 15.00 -3.97
CA VAL A 106 3.33 15.59 -2.69
C VAL A 106 2.34 16.68 -2.31
N ARG A 107 1.64 16.49 -1.19
CA ARG A 107 0.77 17.50 -0.59
C ARG A 107 1.50 18.19 0.55
N LEU A 108 1.37 19.51 0.62
CA LEU A 108 1.97 20.32 1.69
C LEU A 108 0.92 20.79 2.68
N CYS A 109 1.25 20.69 3.97
CA CYS A 109 0.54 21.35 5.04
C CYS A 109 1.16 22.73 5.24
N LEU A 110 0.41 23.75 4.83
CA LEU A 110 0.84 25.14 4.95
C LEU A 110 0.82 25.60 6.42
N GLY A 111 1.87 26.31 6.83
CA GLY A 111 1.90 26.95 8.15
C GLY A 111 0.98 28.16 8.24
N LYS A 112 0.78 28.67 9.47
CA LYS A 112 -0.08 29.83 9.75
C LYS A 112 0.36 31.11 9.03
N ASP A 113 1.62 31.17 8.59
CA ASP A 113 2.22 32.28 7.85
C ASP A 113 2.21 32.09 6.32
N ALA A 114 1.52 31.06 5.81
CA ALA A 114 1.49 30.80 4.38
C ALA A 114 0.65 31.84 3.62
N THR A 115 1.23 32.36 2.55
CA THR A 115 0.64 33.41 1.70
C THR A 115 -0.33 32.91 0.64
N LYS A 116 -0.52 31.59 0.50
CA LYS A 116 -1.36 30.97 -0.55
C LYS A 116 -2.46 30.13 0.11
N GLU A 117 -3.73 30.36 -0.25
CA GLU A 117 -4.88 29.57 0.24
C GLU A 117 -4.99 28.16 -0.39
N THR A 118 -4.29 27.91 -1.49
CA THR A 118 -4.36 26.62 -2.21
C THR A 118 -3.32 25.65 -1.68
N VAL A 119 -3.79 24.49 -1.19
CA VAL A 119 -2.95 23.36 -0.77
C VAL A 119 -2.04 22.97 -1.93
N PRO A 120 -0.72 23.19 -1.83
CA PRO A 120 0.19 22.86 -2.90
C PRO A 120 0.18 21.35 -3.14
N ASN A 121 -0.09 20.98 -4.39
CA ASN A 121 0.03 19.60 -4.86
C ASN A 121 1.11 19.55 -5.94
N VAL A 122 2.20 18.84 -5.68
CA VAL A 122 3.32 18.68 -6.62
C VAL A 122 3.30 17.24 -7.14
N ALA A 123 3.01 17.08 -8.43
CA ALA A 123 3.09 15.78 -9.09
C ALA A 123 4.56 15.35 -9.25
N VAL A 124 4.88 14.15 -8.78
CA VAL A 124 6.26 13.61 -8.71
C VAL A 124 6.40 12.25 -9.40
N GLU A 125 5.50 11.92 -10.33
CA GLU A 125 5.50 10.64 -11.04
C GLU A 125 6.86 10.30 -11.67
N LYS A 126 7.51 11.30 -12.27
CA LYS A 126 8.83 11.15 -12.92
C LYS A 126 10.02 11.17 -11.96
N ALA A 127 9.79 11.54 -10.70
CA ALA A 127 10.85 11.56 -9.70
C ALA A 127 11.39 10.15 -9.42
N PHE A 128 10.61 9.10 -9.70
CA PHE A 128 10.99 7.72 -9.44
C PHE A 128 11.61 6.99 -10.64
N GLU A 129 11.86 7.69 -11.75
CA GLU A 129 12.48 7.09 -12.95
C GLU A 129 13.99 6.82 -12.76
N SER A 130 14.69 7.67 -12.02
CA SER A 130 16.14 7.55 -11.78
C SER A 130 16.58 8.21 -10.47
N PRO A 131 17.75 7.86 -9.92
CA PRO A 131 18.33 8.55 -8.77
C PRO A 131 18.55 10.06 -9.01
N ASP A 132 18.95 10.45 -10.22
CA ASP A 132 19.22 11.85 -10.57
C ASP A 132 17.93 12.70 -10.59
N THR A 133 16.85 12.14 -11.16
CA THR A 133 15.53 12.81 -11.16
C THR A 133 14.94 12.88 -9.75
N LEU A 134 15.14 11.86 -8.92
CA LEU A 134 14.75 11.89 -7.51
C LEU A 134 15.51 12.98 -6.76
N ASN A 135 16.83 13.07 -6.92
CA ASN A 135 17.65 14.06 -6.23
C ASN A 135 17.28 15.49 -6.63
N SER A 136 17.04 15.71 -7.92
CA SER A 136 16.56 17.00 -8.46
C SER A 136 15.18 17.38 -7.90
N CYS A 137 14.26 16.41 -7.86
CA CYS A 137 12.93 16.60 -7.28
C CYS A 137 13.00 16.90 -5.77
N ALA A 138 13.83 16.17 -5.02
CA ALA A 138 14.04 16.42 -3.60
C ALA A 138 14.62 17.82 -3.34
N GLY A 139 15.55 18.28 -4.19
CA GLY A 139 16.06 19.65 -4.15
C GLY A 139 14.96 20.69 -4.35
N PHE A 140 14.15 20.52 -5.40
CA PHE A 140 12.99 21.39 -5.67
C PHE A 140 12.00 21.41 -4.50
N LEU A 141 11.63 20.24 -3.98
CA LEU A 141 10.67 20.13 -2.86
C LEU A 141 11.18 20.85 -1.60
N ARG A 142 12.48 20.75 -1.29
CA ARG A 142 13.07 21.46 -0.16
C ARG A 142 12.97 22.98 -0.31
N GLN A 143 13.33 23.49 -1.49
CA GLN A 143 13.20 24.92 -1.77
C GLN A 143 11.73 25.36 -1.71
N TYR A 144 10.84 24.56 -2.29
CA TYR A 144 9.43 24.84 -2.34
C TYR A 144 8.76 24.85 -0.97
N VAL A 145 9.15 23.96 -0.05
CA VAL A 145 8.70 23.95 1.35
C VAL A 145 9.11 25.23 2.07
N VAL A 146 10.34 25.72 1.83
CA VAL A 146 10.83 26.97 2.43
C VAL A 146 10.05 28.18 1.88
N GLU A 147 9.84 28.25 0.57
CA GLU A 147 9.11 29.34 -0.07
C GLU A 147 7.62 29.36 0.29
N SER A 148 7.02 28.19 0.57
CA SER A 148 5.61 28.07 0.92
C SER A 148 5.33 28.14 2.42
N SER A 149 6.36 28.28 3.26
CA SER A 149 6.23 28.20 4.73
C SER A 149 5.47 26.94 5.18
N ALA A 150 5.72 25.81 4.49
CA ALA A 150 5.03 24.56 4.80
C ALA A 150 5.59 23.90 6.06
N THR A 151 4.71 23.51 6.97
CA THR A 151 5.06 22.86 8.25
C THR A 151 5.24 21.35 8.09
N ALA A 152 4.55 20.75 7.12
CA ALA A 152 4.68 19.31 6.82
C ALA A 152 4.45 19.03 5.33
N ALA A 153 4.96 17.89 4.87
CA ALA A 153 4.76 17.37 3.54
C ALA A 153 4.39 15.88 3.61
N CYS A 154 3.43 15.45 2.81
CA CYS A 154 3.02 14.05 2.71
C CYS A 154 3.02 13.60 1.25
N LEU A 155 3.68 12.48 0.98
CA LEU A 155 3.71 11.84 -0.33
C LEU A 155 3.09 10.45 -0.19
N ILE A 156 2.11 10.15 -1.02
CA ILE A 156 1.53 8.82 -1.14
C ILE A 156 1.80 8.33 -2.57
N VAL A 157 2.43 7.17 -2.68
CA VAL A 157 2.80 6.57 -3.96
C VAL A 157 2.59 5.06 -3.90
N ALA A 158 2.11 4.48 -5.01
CA ALA A 158 1.99 3.04 -5.12
C ALA A 158 3.38 2.41 -5.21
N LYS A 159 3.62 1.32 -4.47
CA LYS A 159 4.92 0.60 -4.49
C LYS A 159 5.37 0.21 -5.90
N LYS A 160 4.43 -0.14 -6.78
CA LYS A 160 4.66 -0.48 -8.19
C LYS A 160 5.22 0.68 -9.02
N SER A 161 5.03 1.92 -8.58
CA SER A 161 5.46 3.14 -9.30
C SER A 161 6.90 3.54 -8.97
N ILE A 162 7.56 2.86 -8.02
CA ILE A 162 8.95 3.12 -7.67
C ILE A 162 9.83 2.24 -8.56
N ALA A 163 10.38 2.83 -9.64
CA ALA A 163 11.01 2.07 -10.74
C ALA A 163 12.46 1.62 -10.48
N PHE A 164 13.12 2.08 -9.42
CA PHE A 164 14.45 1.61 -9.03
C PHE A 164 14.47 1.13 -7.56
N PRO A 165 15.24 0.08 -7.24
CA PRO A 165 15.33 -0.45 -5.88
C PRO A 165 15.92 0.62 -4.97
N GLN A 166 15.17 1.00 -3.94
CA GLN A 166 15.71 1.85 -2.88
C GLN A 166 16.59 0.97 -1.99
N VAL A 167 17.89 1.24 -2.00
CA VAL A 167 18.82 0.66 -1.04
C VAL A 167 18.53 1.36 0.28
N ILE A 168 17.99 0.61 1.24
CA ILE A 168 17.76 1.05 2.62
C ILE A 168 19.09 1.01 3.36
#